data_AF-A0A3D3CTD1-F1
#
_entry.id   AF-A0A3D3CTD1-F1
#
_cell.length_a   1.000
_cell.length_b   1.000
_cell.length_c   1.000
_cell.angle_alpha   90.00
_cell.angle_beta   90.00
_cell.angle_gamma   90.00
#
_symmetry.space_group_name_H-M   'P 1'
#
loop_
_entity.id
_entity.type
_entity.pdbx_description
1 polymer ?
#
loop_
_entity_poly.entity_id
_entity_poly.type
_entity_poly.pdbx_seq_one_letter_code
_entity_poly.pdbx_strand_id
1 'polypeptide(L)'
;SQLALSDTTKMMVIHGFGDASAAMAYLDKAGNAAPREIIPWLPANKYFFIVIDDQNLEILKVNKDIPLYKKFLSVYAPDKFPAAK
;
A
#
# COMPACT_ATOMS: atom_id res chain seq x y z
N SER A 1 12.44 1.57 1.46
CA SER A 1 13.07 2.25 0.32
C SER A 1 12.03 3.07 -0.45
N GLN A 2 12.43 4.16 -1.12
CA GLN A 2 11.54 4.96 -1.97
C GLN A 2 11.64 4.50 -3.42
N LEU A 3 10.50 4.37 -4.10
CA LEU A 3 10.38 3.98 -5.50
C LEU A 3 9.46 4.97 -6.24
N ALA A 4 9.89 5.46 -7.40
CA ALA A 4 8.99 6.14 -8.33
C ALA A 4 8.30 5.08 -9.20
N LEU A 5 6.99 4.90 -9.04
CA LEU A 5 6.22 3.93 -9.82
C LEU A 5 5.80 4.53 -11.16
N SER A 6 5.39 5.80 -11.15
CA SER A 6 5.14 6.63 -12.32
C SER A 6 5.59 8.07 -12.05
N ASP A 7 5.45 8.95 -13.03
CA ASP A 7 5.74 10.39 -12.88
C ASP A 7 4.90 11.05 -11.77
N THR A 8 3.73 10.48 -11.47
CA THR A 8 2.75 11.01 -10.51
C THR A 8 2.59 10.17 -9.25
N THR A 9 3.09 8.93 -9.25
CA THR A 9 2.94 8.00 -8.13
C THR A 9 4.30 7.62 -7.55
N LYS A 10 4.53 8.02 -6.29
CA LYS A 10 5.68 7.59 -5.49
C LYS A 10 5.23 6.57 -4.47
N MET A 11 6.04 5.53 -4.28
CA MET A 11 5.80 4.46 -3.34
C MET A 11 6.92 4.44 -2.30
N MET A 12 6.56 4.26 -1.03
CA MET A 12 7.49 3.99 0.05
C MET A 12 7.30 2.55 0.51
N VAL A 13 8.34 1.73 0.33
CA VAL A 13 8.32 0.32 0.70
C VAL A 13 8.93 0.15 2.09
N ILE A 14 8.18 -0.49 2.97
CA ILE A 14 8.62 -0.92 4.29
C ILE A 14 8.64 -2.44 4.25
N HIS A 15 9.79 -3.02 4.61
CA HIS A 15 10.05 -4.46 4.50
C HIS A 15 10.66 -4.97 5.82
N GLY A 16 10.87 -6.29 5.91
CA GLY A 16 11.40 -6.94 7.11
C GLY A 16 10.34 -7.39 8.11
N PHE A 17 9.08 -7.50 7.68
CA PHE A 17 8.04 -8.16 8.46
C PHE A 17 8.26 -9.68 8.44
N GLY A 18 8.07 -10.34 9.58
CA GLY A 18 8.24 -11.80 9.69
C GLY A 18 7.17 -12.59 8.94
N ASP A 19 5.97 -12.02 8.82
CA ASP A 19 4.85 -12.61 8.10
C ASP A 19 3.85 -11.52 7.63
N ALA A 20 2.82 -11.96 6.90
CA ALA A 20 1.75 -11.08 6.43
C ALA A 20 0.96 -10.45 7.58
N SER A 21 0.78 -11.14 8.71
CA SER A 21 0.03 -10.62 9.86
C SER A 21 0.72 -9.41 10.47
N ALA A 22 2.05 -9.47 10.65
CA ALA A 22 2.86 -8.37 11.14
C ALA A 22 2.81 -7.15 10.19
N ALA A 23 2.86 -7.39 8.88
CA ALA A 23 2.73 -6.34 7.88
C ALA A 23 1.35 -5.67 7.92
N MET A 24 0.28 -6.47 8.08
CA MET A 24 -1.09 -5.96 8.18
C MET A 24 -1.32 -5.15 9.46
N ALA A 25 -0.79 -5.62 10.60
CA ALA A 25 -0.85 -4.87 11.86
C ALA A 25 -0.10 -3.53 11.77
N TYR A 26 1.05 -3.51 11.09
CA TYR A 26 1.76 -2.27 10.82
C TYR A 26 0.95 -1.33 9.92
N LEU A 27 0.31 -1.85 8.88
CA LEU A 27 -0.54 -1.08 7.96
C LEU A 27 -1.69 -0.39 8.71
N ASP A 28 -2.38 -1.09 9.61
CA ASP A 28 -3.45 -0.52 10.44
C ASP A 28 -2.91 0.63 11.32
N LYS A 29 -1.79 0.41 12.01
CA LYS A 29 -1.17 1.42 12.87
C LYS A 29 -0.73 2.65 12.06
N ALA A 30 -0.07 2.43 10.93
CA ALA A 30 0.40 3.50 10.06
C ALA A 30 -0.77 4.29 9.47
N GLY A 31 -1.83 3.61 9.01
CA GLY A 31 -3.04 4.26 8.48
C GLY A 31 -3.70 5.19 9.49
N ASN A 32 -3.80 4.78 10.77
CA ASN A 32 -4.38 5.58 11.84
C ASN A 32 -3.51 6.80 12.21
N ALA A 33 -2.19 6.65 12.22
CA ALA A 33 -1.25 7.73 12.53
C ALA A 33 -1.02 8.69 11.35
N ALA A 34 -1.26 8.23 10.11
CA ALA A 34 -0.85 8.94 8.90
C ALA A 34 -1.33 10.38 8.76
N PRO A 35 -2.62 10.70 8.99
CA PRO A 35 -3.10 12.08 8.82
C PRO A 35 -2.48 13.09 9.79
N ARG A 36 -1.95 12.62 10.93
CA ARG A 36 -1.49 13.49 12.03
C ARG A 36 0.02 13.48 12.20
N GLU A 37 0.67 12.34 11.97
CA GLU A 37 2.05 12.10 12.38
C GLU A 37 2.98 11.76 11.21
N ILE A 38 2.48 11.06 10.18
CA ILE A 38 3.35 10.53 9.11
C ILE A 38 3.32 11.42 7.86
N ILE A 39 2.13 11.84 7.42
CA ILE A 39 1.95 12.63 6.20
C ILE A 39 0.94 13.78 6.42
N PRO A 40 1.15 14.66 7.44
CA PRO A 40 0.20 15.73 7.76
C PRO A 40 0.00 16.76 6.64
N TRP A 41 0.92 16.82 5.67
CA TRP A 41 0.86 17.76 4.55
C TRP A 41 0.08 17.24 3.32
N LEU A 42 -0.32 15.97 3.29
CA LEU A 42 -0.99 15.37 2.14
C LEU A 42 -2.45 15.02 2.49
N PRO A 43 -3.44 15.47 1.71
CA PRO A 43 -4.83 15.10 1.95
C PRO A 43 -5.05 13.59 1.94
N ALA A 44 -5.94 13.10 2.82
CA ALA A 44 -6.21 11.66 2.99
C ALA A 44 -6.63 10.94 1.71
N ASN A 45 -7.24 11.65 0.76
CA ASN A 45 -7.64 11.10 -0.54
C ASN A 45 -6.51 11.07 -1.59
N LYS A 46 -5.30 11.51 -1.25
CA LYS A 46 -4.12 11.55 -2.13
C LYS A 46 -3.06 10.50 -1.81
N TYR A 47 -3.29 9.66 -0.79
CA TYR A 47 -2.46 8.51 -0.49
C TYR A 47 -3.31 7.28 -0.20
N PHE A 48 -2.69 6.12 -0.25
CA PHE A 48 -3.29 4.86 0.15
C PHE A 48 -2.19 3.93 0.66
N PHE A 49 -2.58 2.95 1.47
CA PHE A 49 -1.69 1.89 1.93
C PHE A 49 -2.08 0.57 1.27
N ILE A 50 -1.09 -0.27 0.99
CA ILE A 50 -1.26 -1.64 0.51
C ILE A 50 -0.29 -2.55 1.25
N VAL A 51 -0.65 -3.83 1.36
CA VAL A 51 0.28 -4.90 1.67
C VAL A 51 0.74 -5.53 0.36
N ILE A 52 2.01 -5.91 0.26
CA ILE A 52 2.59 -6.52 -0.93
C ILE A 52 3.75 -7.42 -0.52
N ASP A 53 3.82 -8.62 -1.09
CA ASP A 53 4.99 -9.51 -0.97
C ASP A 53 6.05 -9.16 -2.05
N ASP A 54 7.24 -9.74 -1.92
CA ASP A 54 8.36 -9.43 -2.81
C ASP A 54 8.09 -9.83 -4.26
N GLN A 55 7.40 -10.95 -4.51
CA GLN A 55 7.11 -11.41 -5.87
C GLN A 55 6.14 -10.46 -6.59
N ASN A 56 5.06 -10.08 -5.91
CA ASN A 56 4.08 -9.13 -6.41
C ASN A 56 4.67 -7.73 -6.56
N LEU A 57 5.62 -7.34 -5.71
CA LEU A 57 6.34 -6.08 -5.83
C LEU A 57 7.14 -6.00 -7.13
N GLU A 58 7.83 -7.08 -7.52
CA GLU A 58 8.55 -7.12 -8.81
C GLU A 58 7.60 -7.01 -10.00
N ILE A 59 6.44 -7.68 -9.94
CA ILE A 59 5.41 -7.56 -10.98
C ILE A 59 4.87 -6.13 -11.05
N LEU A 60 4.60 -5.50 -9.90
CA LEU A 60 4.07 -4.15 -9.84
C LEU A 60 5.06 -3.11 -10.34
N LYS A 61 6.37 -3.28 -10.09
CA LYS A 61 7.42 -2.41 -10.63
C LYS A 61 7.43 -2.38 -12.16
N VAL A 62 7.12 -3.51 -12.79
CA VAL A 62 7.06 -3.64 -14.25
C VAL A 62 5.73 -3.12 -14.80
N ASN A 63 4.61 -3.65 -14.31
CA ASN A 63 3.28 -3.37 -14.87
C ASN A 63 2.73 -1.99 -14.46
N LYS A 64 3.13 -1.49 -13.28
CA LYS A 64 2.73 -0.18 -12.72
C LYS A 64 1.22 0.01 -12.55
N ASP A 65 0.44 -1.08 -12.62
CA ASP A 65 -1.01 -1.07 -12.54
C ASP A 65 -1.50 -1.21 -11.08
N ILE A 66 -1.48 -0.08 -10.38
CA ILE A 66 -2.03 0.03 -9.02
C ILE A 66 -3.53 -0.30 -8.96
N PRO A 67 -4.39 0.20 -9.86
CA PRO A 67 -5.80 -0.17 -9.86
C PRO A 67 -6.02 -1.68 -9.90
N LEU A 68 -5.31 -2.41 -10.78
CA LEU A 68 -5.39 -3.86 -10.86
C LEU A 68 -4.92 -4.52 -9.56
N TYR A 69 -3.82 -4.05 -8.98
CA TYR A 69 -3.31 -4.62 -7.74
C TYR A 69 -4.27 -4.39 -6.55
N LYS A 70 -4.89 -3.21 -6.46
CA LYS A 70 -5.92 -2.94 -5.45
C LYS A 70 -7.15 -3.83 -5.64
N LYS A 71 -7.54 -4.09 -6.88
CA LYS A 71 -8.62 -5.05 -7.19
C LYS A 71 -8.25 -6.46 -6.72
N PHE A 72 -7.03 -6.92 -7.00
CA PHE A 72 -6.52 -8.17 -6.47
C PHE A 72 -6.63 -8.21 -4.94
N LEU A 73 -6.10 -7.21 -4.22
CA LEU A 73 -6.18 -7.16 -2.76
C LEU A 73 -7.63 -7.19 -2.24
N SER A 74 -8.58 -6.57 -2.94
CA SER A 74 -9.98 -6.58 -2.53
C SER A 74 -10.65 -7.95 -2.62
N VAL A 75 -10.13 -8.86 -3.43
CA VAL A 75 -10.61 -10.25 -3.52
C VAL A 75 -10.05 -11.10 -2.40
N TYR A 76 -8.78 -10.91 -2.04
CA TYR A 76 -8.08 -11.76 -1.07
C TYR A 76 -8.19 -11.26 0.38
N ALA A 77 -8.42 -9.97 0.59
CA ALA A 77 -8.56 -9.36 1.91
C ALA A 77 -9.65 -8.26 1.90
N PRO A 78 -10.92 -8.61 1.62
CA PRO A 78 -12.01 -7.65 1.45
C PRO A 78 -12.28 -6.78 2.68
N ASP A 79 -12.11 -7.34 3.88
CA ASP A 79 -12.31 -6.62 5.15
C ASP A 79 -11.31 -5.46 5.33
N LYS A 80 -10.15 -5.56 4.67
CA LYS A 80 -9.05 -4.60 4.77
C LYS A 80 -8.95 -3.70 3.55
N PHE A 81 -9.28 -4.24 2.39
CA PHE A 81 -9.25 -3.55 1.11
C PHE A 81 -10.62 -3.67 0.45
N PRO A 82 -11.61 -2.85 0.82
CA PRO A 82 -12.91 -2.92 0.19
C PRO A 82 -12.80 -2.59 -1.31
N ALA A 83 -13.67 -3.21 -2.11
CA ALA A 83 -13.76 -2.88 -3.53
C ALA A 83 -13.99 -1.36 -3.70
N ALA A 84 -13.28 -0.75 -4.64
CA ALA A 84 -13.50 0.65 -4.98
C ALA A 84 -14.96 0.80 -5.47
N LYS A 85 -15.68 1.78 -4.90
CA LYS A 85 -17.01 2.16 -5.36
C LYS A 85 -16.93 2.94 -6.66
#